data_AF-A0A914SZ93-F1
#
_entry.id   AF-A0A914SZ93-F1
#
_cell.length_a   1.000
_cell.length_b   1.000
_cell.length_c   1.000
_cell.angle_alpha   90.00
_cell.angle_beta   90.00
_cell.angle_gamma   90.00
#
_symmetry.space_group_name_H-M   'P 1'
#
loop_
_entity.id
_entity.type
_entity.pdbx_description
1 polymer ?
#
loop_
_entity_poly.entity_id
_entity_poly.type
_entity_poly.pdbx_seq_one_letter_code
_entity_poly.pdbx_strand_id
1 'polypeptide(L)' 'MAPWFEYESGHAWCESAYKYQTLTFVAEFANSATNLPIIILPLVNIAILWRYIREVNWMIMLPHLLLTFNGFASTY' A
#
# COMPACT_ATOMS: atom_id res chain seq x y z
N MET A 1 -13.35 -13.92 20.09
CA MET A 1 -12.52 -12.96 19.33
C MET A 1 -12.37 -13.54 17.93
N ALA A 2 -12.62 -12.74 16.90
CA ALA A 2 -13.08 -13.22 15.60
C ALA A 2 -11.97 -13.89 14.76
N PRO A 3 -12.30 -14.87 13.88
CA PRO A 3 -11.37 -15.68 13.06
C PRO A 3 -10.59 -14.89 11.98
N TRP A 4 -10.72 -13.57 11.96
CA TRP A 4 -10.09 -12.68 10.97
C TRP A 4 -8.56 -12.61 11.08
N PHE A 5 -7.98 -13.01 12.21
CA PHE A 5 -6.54 -12.98 12.47
C PHE A 5 -5.86 -14.34 12.39
N GLU A 6 -6.60 -15.41 12.05
CA GLU A 6 -6.01 -16.75 11.92
C GLU A 6 -5.16 -16.91 10.63
N TYR A 7 -5.23 -15.92 9.73
CA TYR A 7 -4.42 -15.87 8.52
C TYR A 7 -3.18 -14.98 8.73
N GLU A 8 -2.27 -15.39 9.61
CA GLU A 8 -0.89 -14.90 9.53
C GLU A 8 -0.22 -15.61 8.35
N SER A 9 0.02 -14.89 7.25
CA SER A 9 0.83 -15.42 6.16
C SER A 9 2.22 -15.78 6.67
N GLY A 10 2.83 -16.86 6.16
CA GLY A 10 3.83 -17.71 6.84
C GLY A 10 5.14 -17.08 7.35
N HIS A 11 5.33 -15.76 7.26
CA HIS A 11 6.44 -15.01 7.85
C HIS A 11 5.98 -13.65 8.40
N ALA A 12 5.62 -13.60 9.69
CA ALA A 12 5.37 -12.34 10.39
C ALA A 12 6.66 -11.50 10.48
N TRP A 13 6.55 -10.18 10.35
CA TRP A 13 7.69 -9.28 10.44
C TRP A 13 8.11 -9.01 11.88
N CYS A 14 9.26 -8.34 12.05
CA CYS A 14 9.81 -8.01 13.37
C CYS A 14 8.94 -7.03 14.18
N GLU A 15 7.94 -6.39 13.57
CA GLU A 15 6.92 -5.66 14.31
C GLU A 15 6.05 -6.69 15.02
N SER A 16 6.03 -6.68 16.36
CA SER A 16 5.03 -7.48 17.07
C SER A 16 3.66 -7.04 16.53
N ALA A 17 2.84 -7.98 16.08
CA ALA A 17 1.60 -7.74 15.33
C ALA A 17 0.67 -6.66 15.93
N TYR A 18 0.88 -6.31 17.20
CA TYR A 18 0.04 -5.45 18.02
C TYR A 18 0.79 -4.34 18.80
N LYS A 19 2.10 -4.11 18.58
CA LYS A 19 2.90 -3.20 19.42
C LYS A 19 2.45 -1.73 19.36
N TYR A 20 1.94 -1.30 18.21
CA TYR A 20 1.43 0.06 17.97
C TYR A 20 -0.09 0.09 17.72
N GLN A 21 -0.81 -0.95 18.16
CA GLN A 21 -2.22 -1.17 17.83
C GLN A 21 -3.13 -0.11 18.46
N THR A 22 -3.34 1.00 17.78
CA THR A 22 -4.44 1.95 18.05
C THR A 22 -5.76 1.45 17.48
N LEU A 23 -5.74 0.50 16.54
CA LEU A 23 -6.92 -0.07 15.87
C LEU A 23 -6.84 -1.59 15.86
N THR A 24 -7.80 -2.26 16.49
CA THR A 24 -7.80 -3.72 16.68
C THR A 24 -8.04 -4.54 15.41
N PHE A 25 -8.18 -3.88 14.26
CA PHE A 25 -8.49 -4.49 12.96
C PHE A 25 -7.32 -4.45 11.96
N VAL A 26 -6.15 -3.90 12.34
CA VAL A 26 -4.94 -3.87 11.51
C VAL A 26 -3.80 -4.52 12.30
N ALA A 27 -3.18 -5.55 11.73
CA ALA A 27 -1.92 -6.11 12.22
C ALA A 27 -0.74 -5.33 11.62
N GLU A 28 0.39 -5.23 12.35
CA GLU A 28 1.57 -4.49 11.89
C GLU A 28 1.24 -3.07 11.42
N PHE A 29 0.62 -2.28 12.29
CA PHE A 29 0.09 -0.95 11.94
C PHE A 29 1.18 -0.04 11.34
N ALA A 30 2.41 -0.08 11.87
CA ALA A 30 3.47 0.76 11.33
C ALA A 30 3.84 0.31 9.92
N ASN A 31 4.02 -1.00 9.68
CA ASN A 31 4.29 -1.53 8.34
C ASN A 31 3.17 -1.17 7.35
N SER A 32 1.91 -1.36 7.74
CA SER A 32 0.73 -1.01 6.95
C SER A 32 0.67 0.49 6.63
N ALA A 33 0.88 1.37 7.61
CA ALA A 33 0.85 2.82 7.41
C ALA A 33 2.01 3.32 6.55
N THR A 34 3.19 2.70 6.66
CA THR A 34 4.37 3.07 5.85
C THR A 34 4.23 2.73 4.37
N ASN A 35 3.23 1.95 3.97
CA ASN A 35 2.90 1.73 2.56
C ASN A 35 2.10 2.88 1.93
N LEU A 36 1.49 3.78 2.72
CA LEU A 36 0.68 4.90 2.19
C LEU A 36 1.43 5.80 1.20
N PRO A 37 2.71 6.17 1.39
CA PRO A 37 3.47 6.92 0.39
C PRO A 37 3.60 6.18 -0.95
N ILE A 38 3.75 4.85 -0.92
CA ILE A 38 3.85 3.99 -2.12
C ILE A 38 2.50 3.92 -2.85
N ILE A 39 1.39 4.12 -2.15
CA ILE A 39 0.05 4.20 -2.73
C ILE A 39 -0.23 5.61 -3.29
N ILE A 40 -0.02 6.64 -2.48
CA ILE A 40 -0.49 8.01 -2.75
C ILE A 40 0.43 8.74 -3.72
N LEU A 41 1.76 8.70 -3.53
CA LEU A 41 2.68 9.49 -4.34
C LEU A 41 2.62 9.15 -5.83
N PRO A 42 2.50 7.87 -6.24
CA PRO A 42 2.39 7.55 -7.66
C PRO A 42 1.08 8.06 -8.29
N LEU A 43 -0.03 8.04 -7.54
CA LEU A 43 -1.31 8.58 -7.98
C LEU A 43 -1.27 10.10 -8.13
N VAL A 44 -0.64 10.80 -7.17
CA VAL A 44 -0.39 12.24 -7.26
C VAL A 44 0.48 12.56 -8.48
N ASN A 45 1.50 11.74 -8.76
CA ASN A 45 2.36 11.94 -9.92
C ASN A 45 1.59 11.74 -11.25
N ILE A 46 0.69 10.76 -11.34
CA ILE A 46 -0.22 10.61 -12.49
C ILE A 46 -1.07 11.87 -12.67
N ALA A 47 -1.63 12.42 -11.58
CA ALA A 47 -2.47 13.61 -11.64
C ALA A 47 -1.70 14.84 -12.13
N ILE A 48 -0.48 15.05 -11.63
CA ILE A 48 0.40 16.15 -12.05
C ILE A 48 0.80 16.00 -13.53
N LEU A 49 1.12 14.78 -13.96
CA LEU A 49 1.55 14.49 -15.33
C LEU A 49 0.40 14.18 -16.29
N TRP A 50 -0.85 14.41 -15.88
CA TRP A 50 -2.04 13.97 -16.62
C TRP A 50 -2.03 14.40 -18.09
N ARG A 51 -1.69 15.67 -18.36
CA ARG A 51 -1.65 16.19 -19.73
C ARG A 51 -0.61 15.48 -20.58
N TYR A 52 0.57 15.22 -20.02
CA TYR A 52 1.67 14.54 -20.71
C TYR A 52 1.38 13.05 -20.95
N ILE A 53 0.82 12.37 -19.96
CA ILE A 53 0.40 10.96 -20.08
C ILE A 53 -0.62 10.81 -21.20
N ARG A 54 -1.60 11.73 -21.30
CA ARG A 54 -2.66 11.67 -22.30
C ARG A 54 -2.19 12.03 -23.72
N GLU A 55 -1.30 13.02 -23.84
CA GLU A 55 -0.94 13.59 -25.15
C GLU A 55 0.35 13.01 -25.72
N VAL A 56 1.24 12.43 -24.90
CA VAL A 56 2.57 11.99 -25.33
C VAL A 56 2.77 10.49 -25.15
N ASN A 57 2.65 9.98 -23.92
CA ASN A 57 2.93 8.57 -23.65
C ASN A 57 2.11 8.03 -22.46
N TRP A 58 1.05 7.30 -22.78
CA TRP A 58 0.17 6.69 -21.79
C TRP A 58 0.85 5.57 -20.98
N MET A 59 1.89 4.93 -21.52
CA MET A 59 2.59 3.83 -20.84
C MET A 59 3.28 4.28 -19.55
N ILE A 60 3.51 5.58 -19.37
CA ILE A 60 4.06 6.14 -18.13
C ILE A 60 3.11 5.95 -16.95
N MET A 61 1.81 5.82 -17.20
CA MET A 61 0.82 5.50 -16.17
C MET A 61 1.05 4.11 -15.58
N LEU A 62 1.54 3.15 -16.37
CA LEU A 62 1.67 1.75 -15.98
C LEU A 62 2.57 1.52 -14.76
N PRO A 63 3.84 1.99 -14.70
CA PRO A 63 4.70 1.80 -13.53
C PRO A 63 4.12 2.45 -12.26
N HIS A 64 3.39 3.57 -12.40
CA HIS A 64 2.75 4.24 -11.27
C HIS A 64 1.59 3.39 -10.71
N LEU A 65 0.76 2.83 -11.58
CA LEU A 65 -0.33 1.94 -11.17
C LEU A 65 0.18 0.64 -10.56
N LEU A 66 1.25 0.05 -11.12
CA LEU A 66 1.88 -1.15 -10.57
C LEU A 66 2.44 -0.89 -9.17
N LEU A 67 3.06 0.28 -8.96
CA LEU A 67 3.59 0.67 -7.66
C LEU A 67 2.46 0.88 -6.63
N THR A 68 1.37 1.54 -7.02
CA THR A 68 0.19 1.68 -6.18
C THR A 68 -0.45 0.33 -5.84
N PHE A 69 -0.55 -0.59 -6.80
CA PHE A 69 -1.05 -1.95 -6.57
C PHE A 69 -0.17 -2.72 -5.60
N ASN A 70 1.15 -2.59 -5.72
CA ASN A 70 2.09 -3.18 -4.78
C ASN A 70 1.92 -2.60 -3.36
N GLY A 71 1.71 -1.29 -3.24
CA GLY A 71 1.42 -0.65 -1.96
C GLY A 71 0.13 -1.18 -1.30
N PHE A 72 -0.93 -1.40 -2.08
CA PHE A 72 -2.15 -2.04 -1.60
C PHE A 72 -1.93 -3.49 -1.16
N ALA A 73 -1.23 -4.29 -1.97
CA ALA A 73 -0.92 -5.68 -1.64
C ALA A 73 -0.03 -5.81 -0.39
N SER A 74 0.87 -4.85 -0.17
CA SER A 74 1.73 -4.76 1.02
C SER A 74 0.98 -4.33 2.29
N THR A 75 -0.23 -3.77 2.14
CA THR A 75 -1.09 -3.30 3.25
C THR A 75 -2.23 -4.29 3.57
N TYR A 76 -2.45 -5.27 2.70
CA TYR A 76 -3.46 -6.32 2.86
C TYR A 76 -2.84 -7.53 3.58
#